data_AF-A0A0C1DHT5-F1
#
_entry.id   AF-A0A0C1DHT5-F1
#
_cell.length_a   1.000
_cell.length_b   1.000
_cell.length_c   1.000
_cell.angle_alpha   90.00
_cell.angle_beta   90.00
_cell.angle_gamma   90.00
#
_symmetry.space_group_name_H-M   'P 1'
#
loop_
_entity.id
_entity.type
_entity.pdbx_description
1 polymer ?
#
loop_
_entity_poly.entity_id
_entity_poly.type
_entity_poly.pdbx_seq_one_letter_code
_entity_poly.pdbx_strand_id
1 'polypeptide(L)'
;MKRNLLYLAFTVIPFVFACNSSEKKAEAEKKDSLINQNCYAAAFEKDSAAIIVQTMASGKVAGSLLIKYANKPQNNGKIDGKFSGDTLYVDYRFNTGKDSTRVFTNPLAFLKKDGKLIMGVGQIETTLGRSYFVKGKPINYEAGKFIFTEVNCK
;
A
#
# COMPACT_ATOMS: atom_id res chain seq x y z
N MET A 1 35.01 60.31 -12.04
CA MET A 1 34.89 59.66 -13.37
C MET A 1 36.27 59.53 -13.99
N LYS A 2 36.77 58.32 -14.19
CA LYS A 2 37.57 57.89 -15.35
C LYS A 2 37.84 56.38 -15.22
N ARG A 3 37.26 55.66 -16.18
CA ARG A 3 37.38 54.22 -16.43
C ARG A 3 38.84 53.85 -16.64
N ASN A 4 39.28 52.72 -16.07
CA ASN A 4 40.36 51.94 -16.64
C ASN A 4 39.80 50.59 -17.08
N LEU A 5 39.65 50.48 -18.40
CA LEU A 5 39.27 49.28 -19.13
C LEU A 5 40.60 48.62 -19.54
N LEU A 6 40.91 47.46 -18.97
CA LEU A 6 42.02 46.63 -19.44
C LEU A 6 41.46 45.24 -19.76
N TYR A 7 41.41 44.95 -21.05
CA TYR A 7 41.10 43.64 -21.62
C TYR A 7 42.27 42.69 -21.36
N LEU A 8 41.96 41.48 -20.88
CA LEU A 8 42.84 40.33 -20.97
C LEU A 8 42.01 39.13 -21.43
N ALA A 9 42.22 38.77 -22.70
CA ALA A 9 41.72 37.56 -23.31
C ALA A 9 42.50 36.36 -22.74
N PHE A 10 41.81 35.32 -22.30
CA PHE A 10 42.39 33.98 -22.12
C PHE A 10 41.37 32.90 -22.52
N THR A 11 41.58 32.41 -23.74
CA THR A 11 41.59 31.00 -24.16
C THR A 11 40.48 30.06 -23.68
N VAL A 12 39.72 29.60 -24.67
CA VAL A 12 38.87 28.41 -24.68
C VAL A 12 39.69 27.15 -24.39
N ILE A 13 39.25 26.33 -23.41
CA ILE A 13 39.66 24.94 -23.25
C ILE A 13 38.39 24.08 -23.22
N PRO A 14 38.17 23.17 -24.19
CA PRO A 14 37.11 22.18 -24.09
C PRO A 14 37.61 21.01 -23.24
N PHE A 15 37.12 20.91 -22.00
CA PHE A 15 37.31 19.70 -21.20
C PHE A 15 36.35 18.60 -21.68
N VAL A 16 36.84 17.76 -22.59
CA VAL A 16 36.27 16.44 -22.85
C VAL A 16 36.70 15.52 -21.71
N PHE A 17 35.84 15.34 -20.72
CA PHE A 17 35.91 14.20 -19.81
C PHE A 17 34.95 13.12 -20.32
N ALA A 18 35.49 12.19 -21.11
CA ALA A 18 34.90 10.88 -21.29
C ALA A 18 35.26 10.02 -20.07
N CYS A 19 34.27 9.70 -19.23
CA CYS A 19 34.35 8.61 -18.27
C CYS A 19 33.37 7.53 -18.69
N ASN A 20 33.90 6.50 -19.35
CA ASN A 20 33.25 5.21 -19.55
C ASN A 20 33.77 4.27 -18.47
N SER A 21 32.89 3.88 -17.53
CA SER A 21 32.95 2.67 -16.66
C SER A 21 32.02 2.88 -15.46
N SER A 22 30.74 3.06 -15.71
CA SER A 22 29.73 2.70 -14.71
C SER A 22 29.36 1.24 -14.96
N GLU A 23 30.14 0.32 -14.39
CA GLU A 23 29.65 -1.01 -14.05
C GLU A 23 28.43 -0.81 -13.17
N LYS A 24 27.25 -0.81 -13.78
CA LYS A 24 26.01 -1.09 -13.08
C LYS A 24 26.16 -2.52 -12.59
N LYS A 25 26.68 -2.69 -11.37
CA LYS A 25 26.31 -3.81 -10.53
C LYS A 25 24.79 -3.75 -10.41
N ALA A 26 24.12 -4.47 -11.30
CA ALA A 26 22.78 -4.93 -11.07
C ALA A 26 22.92 -5.82 -9.82
N GLU A 27 22.65 -5.25 -8.65
CA GLU A 27 22.11 -6.04 -7.56
C GLU A 27 20.90 -6.75 -8.16
N ALA A 28 21.05 -8.05 -8.42
CA ALA A 28 19.93 -8.90 -8.68
C ALA A 28 19.04 -8.79 -7.44
N GLU A 29 17.95 -8.03 -7.54
CA GLU A 29 16.88 -8.05 -6.56
C GLU A 29 16.52 -9.52 -6.33
N LYS A 30 16.87 -10.07 -5.16
CA LYS A 30 16.28 -11.33 -4.72
C LYS A 30 14.79 -11.10 -4.69
N LYS A 31 14.07 -11.64 -5.68
CA LYS A 31 12.62 -11.59 -5.75
C LYS A 31 12.07 -12.15 -4.44
N ASP A 32 11.40 -11.31 -3.68
CA ASP A 32 10.79 -11.66 -2.40
C ASP A 32 9.81 -12.82 -2.63
N SER A 33 9.95 -13.90 -1.86
CA SER A 33 9.20 -15.14 -2.05
C SER A 33 7.96 -15.18 -1.19
N LEU A 34 6.89 -15.80 -1.68
CA LEU A 34 5.67 -16.06 -0.91
C LEU A 34 5.95 -17.14 0.14
N ILE A 35 5.67 -16.83 1.41
CA ILE A 35 5.79 -17.81 2.52
C ILE A 35 4.44 -18.44 2.82
N ASN A 36 3.38 -17.64 2.81
CA ASN A 36 2.06 -18.09 3.24
C ASN A 36 0.95 -17.34 2.50
N GLN A 37 -0.15 -18.04 2.25
CA GLN A 37 -1.37 -17.49 1.69
C GLN A 37 -2.56 -17.98 2.49
N ASN A 38 -3.29 -17.06 3.11
CA ASN A 38 -4.54 -17.36 3.81
C ASN A 38 -5.69 -16.61 3.13
N CYS A 39 -6.85 -17.25 3.10
CA CYS A 39 -8.07 -16.67 2.57
C CYS A 39 -9.10 -16.56 3.68
N TYR A 40 -9.81 -15.44 3.74
CA TYR A 40 -10.84 -15.21 4.74
C TYR A 40 -12.09 -14.65 4.10
N ALA A 41 -13.24 -14.96 4.70
CA ALA A 41 -14.55 -14.45 4.30
C ALA A 41 -15.31 -13.91 5.51
N ALA A 42 -16.16 -12.92 5.26
CA ALA A 42 -17.06 -12.34 6.25
C ALA A 42 -18.42 -12.05 5.62
N ALA A 43 -19.47 -12.08 6.43
CA ALA A 43 -20.79 -11.58 6.09
C ALA A 43 -21.32 -10.73 7.24
N PHE A 44 -22.01 -9.63 6.93
CA PHE A 44 -22.69 -8.79 7.90
C PHE A 44 -23.99 -8.30 7.28
N GLU A 45 -25.11 -8.69 7.87
CA GLU A 45 -26.44 -8.49 7.29
C GLU A 45 -26.51 -8.98 5.84
N LYS A 46 -26.71 -8.08 4.87
CA LYS A 46 -26.79 -8.38 3.44
C LYS A 46 -25.46 -8.16 2.70
N ASP A 47 -24.43 -7.71 3.39
CA ASP A 47 -23.12 -7.41 2.81
C ASP A 47 -22.16 -8.57 3.06
N SER A 48 -21.16 -8.70 2.18
CA SER A 48 -20.13 -9.73 2.29
C SER A 48 -18.77 -9.19 1.91
N ALA A 49 -17.72 -9.82 2.43
CA ALA A 49 -16.36 -9.49 2.09
C ALA A 49 -15.49 -10.75 2.00
N ALA A 50 -14.49 -10.71 1.12
CA ALA A 50 -13.48 -11.76 0.97
C ALA A 50 -12.10 -11.12 0.84
N ILE A 51 -11.13 -11.64 1.59
CA ILE A 51 -9.76 -11.14 1.63
C ILE A 51 -8.79 -12.30 1.40
N ILE A 52 -7.81 -12.09 0.53
CA ILE A 52 -6.66 -12.96 0.35
C ILE A 52 -5.46 -12.22 0.92
N VAL A 53 -4.74 -12.86 1.83
CA VAL A 53 -3.56 -12.31 2.50
C VAL A 53 -2.36 -13.17 2.12
N GLN A 54 -1.42 -12.58 1.39
CA GLN A 54 -0.16 -13.19 0.98
C GLN A 54 0.97 -12.57 1.80
N THR A 55 1.62 -13.38 2.63
CA THR A 55 2.77 -12.95 3.44
C THR A 55 4.06 -13.35 2.75
N MET A 56 4.90 -12.36 2.50
CA MET A 56 6.18 -12.51 1.81
C MET A 56 7.32 -12.73 2.81
N ALA A 57 8.46 -13.23 2.34
CA ALA A 57 9.63 -13.50 3.16
C ALA A 57 10.23 -12.24 3.80
N SER A 58 10.06 -11.07 3.17
CA SER A 58 10.41 -9.78 3.76
C SER A 58 9.50 -9.33 4.91
N GLY A 59 8.40 -10.04 5.20
CA GLY A 59 7.36 -9.62 6.14
C GLY A 59 6.34 -8.64 5.55
N LYS A 60 6.49 -8.27 4.27
CA LYS A 60 5.44 -7.54 3.54
C LYS A 60 4.23 -8.42 3.34
N VAL A 61 3.06 -7.78 3.32
CA VAL A 61 1.79 -8.40 2.96
C VAL A 61 1.30 -7.79 1.66
N ALA A 62 0.90 -8.65 0.74
CA ALA A 62 0.16 -8.30 -0.47
C ALA A 62 -1.15 -9.09 -0.51
N GLY A 63 -2.04 -8.77 -1.43
CA GLY A 63 -3.25 -9.56 -1.61
C GLY A 63 -4.38 -8.82 -2.30
N SER A 64 -5.60 -9.25 -2.03
CA SER A 64 -6.81 -8.62 -2.56
C SER A 64 -7.93 -8.60 -1.55
N LEU A 65 -8.79 -7.58 -1.66
CA LEU A 65 -10.00 -7.45 -0.88
C LEU A 65 -11.17 -7.11 -1.81
N LEU A 66 -12.23 -7.89 -1.65
CA LEU A 66 -13.53 -7.68 -2.30
C LEU A 66 -14.56 -7.42 -1.22
N ILE A 67 -15.30 -6.32 -1.34
CA ILE A 67 -16.45 -6.00 -0.49
C ILE A 67 -17.67 -5.86 -1.39
N LYS A 68 -18.67 -6.70 -1.17
CA LYS A 68 -19.96 -6.64 -1.87
C LYS A 68 -21.00 -6.05 -0.93
N TYR A 69 -21.56 -4.92 -1.33
CA TYR A 69 -22.68 -4.30 -0.65
C TYR A 69 -23.98 -4.72 -1.33
N ALA A 70 -25.06 -4.88 -0.56
CA ALA A 70 -26.37 -5.21 -1.09
C ALA A 70 -26.96 -4.06 -1.92
N ASN A 71 -26.75 -2.83 -1.48
CA ASN A 71 -27.41 -1.62 -2.01
C ASN A 71 -26.43 -0.60 -2.61
N LYS A 72 -25.15 -0.96 -2.75
CA LYS A 72 -24.10 -0.09 -3.32
C LYS A 72 -23.22 -0.91 -4.25
N PRO A 73 -22.53 -0.29 -5.22
CA PRO A 73 -21.59 -1.02 -6.05
C PRO A 73 -20.46 -1.61 -5.21
N GLN A 74 -20.01 -2.82 -5.55
CA GLN A 74 -18.92 -3.51 -4.84
C GLN A 74 -17.60 -2.73 -4.91
N ASN A 75 -16.75 -2.88 -3.89
CA ASN A 75 -15.36 -2.46 -3.95
C ASN A 75 -14.49 -3.67 -4.25
N ASN A 76 -13.65 -3.59 -5.27
CA ASN A 76 -12.71 -4.67 -5.62
C ASN A 76 -11.32 -4.09 -5.83
N GLY A 77 -10.32 -4.68 -5.18
CA GLY A 77 -9.00 -4.08 -5.17
C GLY A 77 -7.90 -4.93 -4.56
N LYS A 78 -6.71 -4.33 -4.49
CA LYS A 78 -5.49 -4.91 -3.94
C LYS A 78 -5.19 -4.33 -2.56
N ILE A 79 -4.56 -5.13 -1.73
CA ILE A 79 -4.05 -4.69 -0.43
C ILE A 79 -2.53 -4.83 -0.44
N ASP A 80 -1.85 -3.83 0.11
CA ASP A 80 -0.41 -3.84 0.35
C ASP A 80 -0.16 -3.33 1.76
N GLY A 81 0.70 -3.99 2.52
CA GLY A 81 0.90 -3.62 3.92
C GLY A 81 1.86 -4.53 4.67
N LYS A 82 1.65 -4.62 5.99
CA LYS A 82 2.46 -5.46 6.89
C LYS A 82 1.76 -5.70 8.22
N PHE A 83 2.17 -6.75 8.90
CA PHE A 83 1.83 -6.95 10.31
C PHE A 83 2.69 -6.06 11.22
N SER A 84 2.07 -5.58 12.29
CA SER A 84 2.72 -4.95 13.44
C SER A 84 2.15 -5.60 14.70
N GLY A 85 2.88 -6.58 15.24
CA GLY A 85 2.31 -7.54 16.19
C GLY A 85 1.14 -8.29 15.55
N ASP A 86 0.01 -8.31 16.23
CA ASP A 86 -1.19 -9.03 15.78
C ASP A 86 -2.04 -8.23 14.79
N THR A 87 -1.71 -6.95 14.54
CA THR A 87 -2.49 -6.11 13.63
C THR A 87 -1.88 -6.05 12.25
N LEU A 88 -2.65 -6.43 11.24
CA LEU A 88 -2.37 -6.19 9.83
C LEU A 88 -2.83 -4.78 9.44
N TYR A 89 -1.88 -3.91 9.08
CA TYR A 89 -2.17 -2.61 8.48
C TYR A 89 -1.94 -2.68 6.98
N VAL A 90 -2.90 -2.22 6.19
CA VAL A 90 -2.83 -2.24 4.72
C VAL A 90 -3.37 -0.95 4.10
N ASP A 91 -2.83 -0.61 2.94
CA ASP A 91 -3.46 0.31 2.00
C ASP A 91 -4.33 -0.51 1.04
N TYR A 92 -5.64 -0.26 1.07
CA TYR A 92 -6.59 -0.90 0.16
C TYR A 92 -6.83 0.00 -1.05
N ARG A 93 -6.30 -0.39 -2.20
CA ARG A 93 -6.44 0.31 -3.48
C ARG A 93 -7.50 -0.37 -4.33
N PHE A 94 -8.61 0.29 -4.60
CA PHE A 94 -9.79 -0.35 -5.18
C PHE A 94 -10.56 0.51 -6.18
N ASN A 95 -11.33 -0.20 -6.99
CA ASN A 95 -12.33 0.33 -7.91
C ASN A 95 -13.74 0.02 -7.39
N THR A 96 -14.72 0.84 -7.78
CA THR A 96 -16.12 0.69 -7.35
C THR A 96 -17.01 0.25 -8.51
N GLY A 97 -17.77 -0.82 -8.35
CA GLY A 97 -18.66 -1.37 -9.37
C GLY A 97 -17.91 -1.85 -10.62
N LYS A 98 -18.27 -1.30 -11.78
CA LYS A 98 -17.63 -1.57 -13.08
C LYS A 98 -16.65 -0.46 -13.51
N ASP A 99 -16.45 0.58 -12.70
CA ASP A 99 -15.58 1.70 -13.01
C ASP A 99 -14.10 1.32 -12.81
N SER A 100 -13.41 1.04 -13.91
CA SER A 100 -11.97 0.72 -13.91
C SER A 100 -11.07 1.96 -13.97
N THR A 101 -11.63 3.15 -14.15
CA THR A 101 -10.86 4.38 -14.38
C THR A 101 -10.50 5.09 -13.10
N ARG A 102 -11.41 5.08 -12.11
CA ARG A 102 -11.21 5.77 -10.84
C ARG A 102 -10.78 4.81 -9.75
N VAL A 103 -9.59 5.06 -9.21
CA VAL A 103 -8.99 4.27 -8.13
C VAL A 103 -9.05 5.06 -6.83
N PHE A 104 -9.53 4.41 -5.78
CA PHE A 104 -9.56 4.92 -4.42
C PHE A 104 -8.51 4.20 -3.56
N THR A 105 -8.02 4.85 -2.51
CA THR A 105 -7.09 4.24 -1.55
C THR A 105 -7.54 4.54 -0.13
N ASN A 106 -7.81 3.49 0.65
CA ASN A 106 -8.22 3.60 2.05
C ASN A 106 -7.27 2.77 2.95
N PRO A 107 -6.70 3.35 4.01
CA PRO A 107 -5.98 2.57 5.00
C PRO A 107 -6.97 1.72 5.80
N LEU A 108 -6.64 0.45 5.99
CA LEU A 108 -7.42 -0.51 6.78
C LEU A 108 -6.52 -1.17 7.83
N ALA A 109 -7.13 -1.54 8.95
CA ALA A 109 -6.47 -2.26 10.03
C ALA A 109 -7.29 -3.50 10.38
N PHE A 110 -6.64 -4.65 10.45
CA PHE A 110 -7.26 -5.93 10.81
C PHE A 110 -6.51 -6.54 11.98
N LEU A 111 -7.18 -6.70 13.12
CA LEU A 111 -6.62 -7.41 14.26
C LEU A 111 -6.74 -8.92 14.01
N LYS A 112 -5.62 -9.63 14.01
CA LYS A 112 -5.59 -11.09 13.97
C LYS A 112 -5.80 -11.63 15.38
N LYS A 113 -6.90 -12.34 15.59
CA LYS A 113 -7.23 -12.94 16.89
C LYS A 113 -8.04 -14.20 16.68
N ASP A 114 -7.67 -15.29 17.35
CA ASP A 114 -8.39 -16.57 17.32
C ASP A 114 -8.64 -17.09 15.88
N GLY A 115 -7.62 -16.97 15.02
CA GLY A 115 -7.71 -17.38 13.60
C GLY A 115 -8.60 -16.48 12.72
N LYS A 116 -9.11 -15.37 13.26
CA LYS A 116 -9.96 -14.40 12.56
C LYS A 116 -9.19 -13.12 12.26
N LEU A 117 -9.69 -12.35 11.29
CA LEU A 117 -9.28 -10.97 11.07
C LEU A 117 -10.46 -10.05 11.42
N ILE A 118 -10.31 -9.24 12.46
CA ILE A 118 -11.32 -8.29 12.92
C ILE A 118 -11.01 -6.93 12.30
N MET A 119 -11.89 -6.45 11.42
CA MET A 119 -11.72 -5.13 10.79
C MET A 119 -11.93 -4.02 11.82
N GLY A 120 -10.94 -3.15 12.00
CA GLY A 120 -11.03 -2.02 12.90
C GLY A 120 -11.55 -0.75 12.22
N VAL A 121 -12.07 0.17 13.03
CA VAL A 121 -12.44 1.53 12.63
C VAL A 121 -11.46 2.50 13.26
N GLY A 122 -10.76 3.26 12.44
CA GLY A 122 -9.81 4.29 12.87
C GLY A 122 -10.18 5.66 12.35
N GLN A 123 -9.70 6.71 13.02
CA GLN A 123 -9.75 8.06 12.48
C GLN A 123 -8.78 8.16 11.31
N ILE A 124 -9.27 8.62 10.16
CA ILE A 124 -8.48 8.77 8.93
C ILE A 124 -8.36 10.24 8.57
N GLU A 125 -7.17 10.65 8.14
CA GLU A 125 -6.90 11.96 7.55
C GLU A 125 -6.31 11.79 6.15
N THR A 126 -6.61 12.74 5.26
CA THR A 126 -6.08 12.76 3.90
C THR A 126 -5.19 13.97 3.71
N THR A 127 -3.92 13.73 3.39
CA THR A 127 -2.94 14.77 3.10
C THR A 127 -2.29 14.47 1.75
N LEU A 128 -2.24 15.48 0.86
CA LEU A 128 -1.65 15.36 -0.47
C LEU A 128 -2.17 14.14 -1.27
N GLY A 129 -3.48 13.87 -1.17
CA GLY A 129 -4.13 12.78 -1.91
C GLY A 129 -3.87 11.37 -1.36
N ARG A 130 -3.22 11.24 -0.21
CA ARG A 130 -3.02 9.95 0.48
C ARG A 130 -3.73 9.96 1.83
N SER A 131 -4.44 8.88 2.12
CA SER A 131 -5.20 8.70 3.36
C SER A 131 -4.43 7.84 4.34
N TYR A 132 -4.37 8.23 5.60
CA TYR A 132 -3.66 7.52 6.66
C TYR A 132 -4.48 7.51 7.96
N PHE A 133 -4.18 6.57 8.85
CA PHE A 133 -4.69 6.64 10.22
C PHE A 133 -4.04 7.81 10.97
N VAL A 134 -4.84 8.59 11.68
CA VAL A 134 -4.35 9.71 12.51
C VAL A 134 -3.44 9.15 13.60
N LYS A 135 -2.20 9.66 13.64
CA LYS A 135 -1.19 9.19 14.60
C LYS A 135 -1.65 9.43 16.05
N GLY A 136 -1.46 8.41 16.88
CA GLY A 136 -1.80 8.46 18.31
C GLY A 136 -3.30 8.31 18.61
N LYS A 137 -4.15 8.12 17.59
CA LYS A 137 -5.55 7.75 17.78
C LYS A 137 -5.69 6.22 17.71
N PRO A 138 -6.45 5.61 18.64
CA PRO A 138 -6.61 4.16 18.65
C PRO A 138 -7.49 3.69 17.48
N ILE A 139 -7.30 2.43 17.09
CA ILE A 139 -8.22 1.71 16.22
C ILE A 139 -9.26 1.01 17.12
N ASN A 140 -10.53 1.22 16.85
CA ASN A 140 -11.63 0.54 17.54
C ASN A 140 -12.00 -0.75 16.78
N TYR A 141 -11.69 -1.90 17.35
CA TYR A 141 -12.02 -3.22 16.77
C TYR A 141 -13.40 -3.74 17.14
N GLU A 142 -14.12 -3.08 18.05
CA GLU A 142 -15.49 -3.43 18.45
C GLU A 142 -16.53 -2.77 17.54
N ALA A 143 -16.18 -1.64 16.92
CA ALA A 143 -17.02 -0.92 15.96
C ALA A 143 -16.93 -1.45 14.52
N GLY A 144 -16.10 -2.48 14.30
CA GLY A 144 -15.84 -3.08 13.00
C GLY A 144 -17.06 -3.74 12.37
N LYS A 145 -17.28 -3.51 11.08
CA LYS A 145 -18.38 -4.16 10.35
C LYS A 145 -18.14 -5.65 10.11
N PHE A 146 -16.91 -6.02 9.75
CA PHE A 146 -16.59 -7.38 9.30
C PHE A 146 -15.63 -8.06 10.26
N ILE A 147 -16.01 -9.27 10.68
CA ILE A 147 -15.13 -10.24 11.32
C ILE A 147 -14.93 -11.38 10.32
N PHE A 148 -13.72 -11.49 9.78
CA PHE A 148 -13.40 -12.48 8.78
C PHE A 148 -12.95 -13.79 9.42
N THR A 149 -13.51 -14.89 8.95
CA THR A 149 -13.10 -16.26 9.31
C THR A 149 -12.28 -16.87 8.20
N GLU A 150 -11.27 -17.65 8.56
CA GLU A 150 -10.44 -18.36 7.59
C GLU A 150 -11.27 -19.36 6.79
N VAL A 151 -10.99 -19.46 5.49
CA VAL A 151 -11.62 -20.36 4.53
C VAL A 151 -10.55 -20.88 3.57
N ASN A 152 -10.85 -21.97 2.88
CA ASN A 152 -9.96 -22.46 1.83
C ASN A 152 -9.83 -21.42 0.70
N CYS A 153 -8.60 -21.16 0.27
CA CYS A 153 -8.34 -20.40 -0.94
C CYS A 153 -8.92 -21.12 -2.17
N LYS A 154 -9.50 -20.34 -3.08
CA LYS A 154 -10.05 -20.82 -4.35
C LYS A 154 -9.24 -20.28 -5.51
#